data_AF-A0A388KES0-F1
#
_entry.id   AF-A0A388KES0-F1
#
_cell.length_a   1.000
_cell.length_b   1.000
_cell.length_c   1.000
_cell.angle_alpha   90.00
_cell.angle_beta   90.00
_cell.angle_gamma   90.00
#
_symmetry.space_group_name_H-M   'P 1'
#
loop_
_entity.id
_entity.type
_entity.pdbx_description
1 polymer ?
#
loop_
_entity_poly.entity_id
_entity_poly.type
_entity_poly.pdbx_seq_one_letter_code
_entity_poly.pdbx_strand_id
1 'polypeptide(L)'
;MIPTDCSEDSLPAAVKFYVQCAMRVQRERSSSHAIKVNVEADGRLRPAWVDAGQAEGMDSMIFNEQDIYWLTEWCIVNSILRMGDHVWRQTRGIPMGLACSPIWCDIYFFKYEYHAMMRLIDTGNAHLVPCFANTVRYIDDLSSINNTIIRDFMRSRQDRENDDPCWIYPDEFIKIEENTEVVVDGWGCKANFLSMTISITSPITGSYTTYRHDKRLGLGFVPCRFMRYRSNRSAKQSLQIITTQVALIMLLCSEPKDVAE
;
A
#
# COMPACT_ATOMS: atom_id res chain seq x y z
N MET A 1 14.44 -8.10 4.75
CA MET A 1 14.43 -6.68 4.30
C MET A 1 14.27 -6.67 2.80
N ILE A 2 13.39 -5.82 2.27
CA ILE A 2 13.03 -5.76 0.85
C ILE A 2 14.28 -5.44 0.00
N PRO A 3 14.63 -6.27 -1.00
CA PRO A 3 15.76 -6.00 -1.88
C PRO A 3 15.44 -4.86 -2.85
N THR A 4 16.47 -4.10 -3.22
CA THR A 4 16.40 -3.02 -4.23
C THR A 4 17.38 -3.27 -5.37
N ASP A 5 17.78 -4.53 -5.56
CA ASP A 5 18.68 -5.00 -6.63
C ASP A 5 17.86 -5.49 -7.84
N CYS A 6 18.46 -6.27 -8.73
CA CYS A 6 17.81 -6.82 -9.92
C CYS A 6 17.15 -8.20 -9.69
N SER A 7 17.00 -8.66 -8.45
CA SER A 7 16.33 -9.93 -8.13
C SER A 7 14.83 -9.87 -8.43
N GLU A 8 14.21 -11.03 -8.63
CA GLU A 8 12.76 -11.11 -8.87
C GLU A 8 11.93 -10.60 -7.69
N ASP A 9 12.45 -10.73 -6.47
CA ASP A 9 11.82 -10.26 -5.22
C ASP A 9 12.16 -8.82 -4.86
N SER A 10 12.84 -8.10 -5.74
CA SER A 10 13.19 -6.70 -5.54
C SER A 10 11.99 -5.77 -5.68
N LEU A 11 12.07 -4.60 -5.06
CA LEU A 11 11.07 -3.54 -5.23
C LEU A 11 10.91 -3.11 -6.69
N PRO A 12 11.97 -2.87 -7.49
CA PRO A 12 11.84 -2.60 -8.92
C PRO A 12 11.09 -3.70 -9.67
N ALA A 13 11.34 -4.98 -9.36
CA ALA A 13 10.64 -6.10 -9.99
C ALA A 13 9.15 -6.13 -9.62
N ALA A 14 8.79 -5.83 -8.37
CA ALA A 14 7.38 -5.73 -7.96
C ALA A 14 6.65 -4.57 -8.64
N VAL A 15 7.29 -3.41 -8.76
CA VAL A 15 6.73 -2.28 -9.51
C VAL A 15 6.58 -2.62 -10.98
N LYS A 16 7.57 -3.30 -11.56
CA LYS A 16 7.49 -3.79 -12.94
C LYS A 16 6.28 -4.69 -13.14
N PHE A 17 6.13 -5.71 -12.31
CA PHE A 17 5.00 -6.61 -12.34
C PHE A 17 3.65 -5.87 -12.27
N TYR A 18 3.50 -4.95 -11.31
CA TYR A 18 2.25 -4.20 -11.12
C TYR A 18 1.88 -3.35 -12.34
N VAL A 19 2.83 -2.60 -12.88
CA VAL A 19 2.58 -1.77 -14.07
C VAL A 19 2.27 -2.63 -15.29
N GLN A 20 2.96 -3.77 -15.47
CA GLN A 20 2.63 -4.73 -16.54
C GLN A 20 1.18 -5.20 -16.44
N CYS A 21 0.74 -5.58 -15.23
CA CYS A 21 -0.65 -5.96 -14.99
C CYS A 21 -1.63 -4.83 -15.31
N ALA A 22 -1.37 -3.62 -14.81
CA ALA A 22 -2.22 -2.45 -15.05
C ALA A 22 -2.30 -2.09 -16.54
N MET A 23 -1.15 -2.06 -17.23
CA MET A 23 -1.07 -1.76 -18.66
C MET A 23 -1.73 -2.84 -19.51
N ARG A 24 -1.63 -4.12 -19.13
CA ARG A 24 -2.34 -5.21 -19.82
C ARG A 24 -3.85 -5.04 -19.72
N VAL A 25 -4.38 -4.83 -18.51
CA VAL A 25 -5.82 -4.60 -18.29
C VAL A 25 -6.30 -3.36 -19.04
N GLN A 26 -5.48 -2.31 -19.09
CA GLN A 26 -5.81 -1.10 -19.84
C GLN A 26 -5.87 -1.36 -21.36
N ARG A 27 -4.88 -2.07 -21.92
CA ARG A 27 -4.84 -2.43 -23.36
C ARG A 27 -6.01 -3.32 -23.78
N GLU A 28 -6.51 -4.17 -22.89
CA GLU A 28 -7.70 -4.99 -23.13
C GLU A 28 -9.00 -4.16 -23.17
N ARG A 29 -9.03 -3.01 -22.51
CA ARG A 29 -10.22 -2.15 -22.37
C ARG A 29 -10.20 -0.92 -23.29
N SER A 30 -9.03 -0.47 -23.73
CA SER A 30 -8.85 0.80 -24.43
C SER A 30 -7.62 0.78 -25.34
N SER A 31 -7.65 1.59 -26.41
CA SER A 31 -6.49 1.89 -27.24
C SER A 31 -5.47 2.81 -26.53
N SER A 32 -5.90 3.50 -25.48
CA SER A 32 -5.07 4.44 -24.73
C SER A 32 -4.21 3.72 -23.70
N HIS A 33 -2.90 3.63 -23.97
CA HIS A 33 -1.94 2.86 -23.17
C HIS A 33 -0.70 3.68 -22.77
N ALA A 34 -0.85 5.00 -22.70
CA ALA A 34 0.14 5.91 -22.11
C ALA A 34 -0.53 6.81 -21.05
N ILE A 35 0.26 7.34 -20.13
CA ILE A 35 -0.23 8.22 -19.07
C ILE A 35 0.26 9.64 -19.35
N LYS A 36 -0.66 10.56 -19.60
CA LYS A 36 -0.37 11.98 -19.69
C LYS A 36 -0.57 12.63 -18.33
N VAL A 37 0.40 13.41 -17.89
CA VAL A 37 0.28 14.27 -16.70
C VAL A 37 0.24 15.71 -17.15
N ASN A 38 -0.90 16.38 -16.96
CA ASN A 38 -1.02 17.82 -17.21
C ASN A 38 -0.71 18.61 -15.95
N VAL A 39 -0.01 19.73 -16.11
CA VAL A 39 0.24 20.69 -15.03
C VAL A 39 -0.78 21.82 -15.15
N GLU A 40 -1.65 21.96 -14.17
CA GLU A 40 -2.62 23.05 -14.13
C GLU A 40 -1.96 24.37 -13.74
N ALA A 41 -2.62 25.49 -14.03
CA ALA A 41 -2.10 26.83 -13.73
C ALA A 41 -1.86 27.08 -12.22
N ASP A 42 -2.52 26.32 -11.34
CA ASP A 42 -2.31 26.34 -9.89
C ASP A 42 -1.23 25.36 -9.40
N GLY A 43 -0.56 24.65 -10.33
CA GLY A 43 0.48 23.65 -10.06
C GLY A 43 -0.04 22.25 -9.74
N ARG A 44 -1.36 22.00 -9.80
CA ARG A 44 -1.91 20.66 -9.63
C ARG A 44 -1.53 19.77 -10.81
N LEU A 45 -1.28 18.49 -10.52
CA LEU A 45 -1.01 17.48 -11.53
C LEU A 45 -2.29 16.68 -11.80
N ARG A 46 -2.69 16.56 -13.07
CA ARG A 46 -3.83 15.75 -13.50
C ARG A 46 -3.38 14.63 -14.42
N PRO A 47 -3.28 13.38 -13.92
CA PRO A 47 -2.99 12.23 -14.75
C PRO A 47 -4.24 11.80 -15.54
N ALA A 48 -4.04 11.36 -16.79
CA ALA A 48 -5.07 10.78 -17.64
C ALA A 48 -4.49 9.72 -18.58
N TRP A 49 -5.28 8.71 -18.93
CA TRP A 49 -4.93 7.78 -20.01
C TRP A 49 -5.05 8.48 -21.36
N VAL A 50 -4.05 8.28 -22.21
CA VAL A 50 -4.00 8.84 -23.57
C VAL A 50 -3.46 7.81 -24.55
N ASP A 51 -3.70 8.06 -25.83
CA ASP A 51 -3.04 7.32 -26.89
C ASP A 51 -1.56 7.70 -26.94
N ALA A 52 -0.68 6.71 -27.09
CA ALA A 52 0.77 6.93 -27.07
C ALA A 52 1.29 7.83 -28.19
N GLY A 53 0.50 8.05 -29.25
CA GLY A 53 0.83 8.95 -30.36
C GLY A 53 0.41 10.41 -30.13
N GLN A 54 -0.21 10.74 -28.99
CA GLN A 54 -0.59 12.13 -28.71
C GLN A 54 0.67 12.99 -28.49
N ALA A 55 0.71 14.17 -29.12
CA ALA A 55 1.81 15.10 -28.94
C ALA A 55 1.87 15.65 -27.51
N GLU A 56 3.07 15.77 -26.96
CA GLU A 56 3.31 16.50 -25.72
C GLU A 56 3.03 17.99 -25.92
N GLY A 57 2.13 18.52 -25.11
CA GLY A 57 1.93 19.97 -24.99
C GLY A 57 2.94 20.58 -24.04
N MET A 58 3.07 21.91 -24.08
CA MET A 58 4.04 22.68 -23.28
C MET A 58 3.91 22.45 -21.76
N ASP A 59 2.68 22.16 -21.28
CA ASP A 59 2.36 21.92 -19.87
C ASP A 59 1.98 20.46 -19.58
N SER A 60 2.54 19.51 -20.34
CA SER A 60 2.24 18.10 -20.16
C SER A 60 3.42 17.18 -20.42
N MET A 61 3.46 16.06 -19.71
CA MET A 61 4.43 14.98 -19.92
C MET A 61 3.66 13.70 -20.23
N ILE A 62 4.17 12.87 -21.15
CA ILE A 62 3.59 11.56 -21.47
C ILE A 62 4.56 10.47 -21.02
N PHE A 63 4.04 9.50 -20.28
CA PHE A 63 4.78 8.37 -19.75
C PHE A 63 4.24 7.07 -20.32
N ASN A 64 5.11 6.33 -20.97
CA ASN A 64 4.87 4.95 -21.35
C ASN A 64 5.30 3.99 -20.21
N GLU A 65 5.06 2.69 -20.42
CA GLU A 65 5.42 1.63 -19.47
C GLU A 65 6.91 1.66 -19.06
N GLN A 66 7.82 1.88 -20.02
CA GLN A 66 9.26 1.93 -19.78
C GLN A 66 9.69 3.18 -18.99
N ASP A 67 9.02 4.31 -19.20
CA ASP A 67 9.30 5.55 -18.46
C ASP A 67 8.98 5.39 -16.98
N ILE A 68 7.88 4.69 -16.66
CA ILE A 68 7.48 4.41 -15.27
C ILE A 68 8.54 3.54 -14.58
N TYR A 69 9.11 2.55 -15.28
CA TYR A 69 10.20 1.73 -14.75
C TYR A 69 11.44 2.55 -14.50
N TRP A 70 11.84 3.34 -15.49
CA TRP A 70 13.03 4.17 -15.39
C TRP A 70 12.92 5.17 -14.24
N LEU A 71 11.76 5.84 -14.09
CA LEU A 71 11.52 6.76 -12.97
C LEU A 71 11.59 6.09 -11.61
N THR A 72 11.01 4.89 -11.50
CA THR A 72 11.01 4.12 -10.25
C THR A 72 12.43 3.70 -9.88
N GLU A 73 13.16 3.10 -10.82
CA GLU A 73 14.54 2.68 -10.63
C GLU A 73 15.43 3.88 -10.26
N TRP A 74 15.28 4.99 -10.98
CA TRP A 74 16.02 6.22 -10.70
C TRP A 74 15.77 6.71 -9.27
N CYS A 75 14.52 6.75 -8.82
CA CYS A 75 14.20 7.19 -7.46
C CYS A 75 14.76 6.25 -6.37
N ILE A 76 14.78 4.94 -6.63
CA ILE A 76 15.33 3.94 -5.71
C ILE A 76 16.86 4.06 -5.64
N VAL A 77 17.54 4.06 -6.79
CA VAL A 77 19.01 4.11 -6.89
C VAL A 77 19.57 5.44 -6.37
N ASN A 78 18.82 6.54 -6.53
CA ASN A 78 19.21 7.86 -6.06
C ASN A 78 18.62 8.21 -4.69
N SER A 79 18.21 7.20 -3.91
CA SER A 79 17.83 7.38 -2.51
C SER A 79 19.07 7.67 -1.66
N ILE A 80 19.38 8.95 -1.52
CA ILE A 80 20.56 9.46 -0.79
C ILE A 80 20.10 10.20 0.47
N LEU A 81 20.71 9.85 1.60
CA LEU A 81 20.52 10.49 2.89
C LEU A 81 21.79 11.23 3.30
N ARG A 82 21.65 12.47 3.78
CA ARG A 82 22.73 13.22 4.41
C ARG A 82 22.45 13.36 5.91
N MET A 83 23.43 13.01 6.73
CA MET A 83 23.42 13.20 8.19
C MET A 83 24.76 13.83 8.59
N GLY A 84 24.73 15.10 9.00
CA GLY A 84 25.94 15.91 9.17
C GLY A 84 26.72 16.06 7.86
N ASP A 85 28.02 15.76 7.89
CA ASP A 85 28.92 15.86 6.73
C ASP A 85 29.05 14.58 5.92
N HIS A 86 28.25 13.56 6.26
CA HIS A 86 28.30 12.27 5.63
C HIS A 86 27.07 12.06 4.74
N VAL A 87 27.30 11.35 3.64
CA VAL A 87 26.29 11.02 2.63
C VAL A 87 26.25 9.50 2.48
N TRP A 88 25.05 8.94 2.61
CA TRP A 88 24.81 7.51 2.46
C TRP A 88 23.76 7.28 1.38
N ARG A 89 23.89 6.16 0.67
CA ARG A 89 22.85 5.68 -0.23
C ARG A 89 22.11 4.53 0.45
N GLN A 90 20.79 4.58 0.44
CA GLN A 90 19.98 3.45 0.88
C GLN A 90 19.99 2.36 -0.19
N THR A 91 20.39 1.15 0.18
CA THR A 91 20.51 0.00 -0.76
C THR A 91 19.62 -1.18 -0.37
N ARG A 92 18.79 -1.03 0.66
CA ARG A 92 17.83 -2.03 1.14
C ARG A 92 16.60 -1.33 1.69
N GLY A 93 15.44 -1.97 1.54
CA GLY A 93 14.17 -1.44 1.99
C GLY A 93 13.64 -0.32 1.09
N ILE A 94 12.40 0.06 1.34
CA ILE A 94 11.76 1.18 0.66
C ILE A 94 12.30 2.49 1.25
N PRO A 95 12.79 3.44 0.44
CA PRO A 95 13.21 4.75 0.91
C PRO A 95 12.12 5.43 1.72
N MET A 96 12.33 5.72 2.99
CA MET A 96 11.32 6.44 3.78
C MET A 96 11.33 7.94 3.47
N GLY A 97 10.15 8.57 3.44
CA GLY A 97 10.01 10.01 3.25
C GLY A 97 9.85 10.48 1.80
N LEU A 98 9.84 9.57 0.82
CA LEU A 98 9.36 9.90 -0.53
C LEU A 98 7.84 9.81 -0.59
N ALA A 99 7.21 10.65 -1.43
CA ALA A 99 5.77 10.61 -1.61
C ALA A 99 5.27 9.27 -2.20
N CYS A 100 6.11 8.58 -2.95
CA CYS A 100 5.83 7.28 -3.56
C CYS A 100 6.08 6.08 -2.63
N SER A 101 6.72 6.27 -1.47
CA SER A 101 7.10 5.14 -0.60
C SER A 101 5.91 4.31 -0.11
N PRO A 102 4.78 4.90 0.35
CA PRO A 102 3.62 4.11 0.75
C PRO A 102 3.04 3.31 -0.43
N ILE A 103 2.98 3.91 -1.61
CA ILE A 103 2.48 3.27 -2.83
C ILE A 103 3.39 2.09 -3.22
N TRP A 104 4.70 2.27 -3.16
CA TRP A 104 5.67 1.20 -3.40
C TRP A 104 5.53 0.06 -2.39
N CYS A 105 5.21 0.37 -1.13
CA CYS A 105 4.94 -0.63 -0.12
C CYS A 105 3.71 -1.46 -0.49
N ASP A 106 2.62 -0.79 -0.85
CA ASP A 106 1.39 -1.46 -1.28
C ASP A 106 1.59 -2.32 -2.53
N ILE A 107 2.32 -1.81 -3.53
CA ILE A 107 2.67 -2.55 -4.75
C ILE A 107 3.53 -3.79 -4.42
N TYR A 108 4.49 -3.66 -3.51
CA TYR A 108 5.37 -4.76 -3.14
C TYR A 108 4.59 -5.92 -2.56
N PHE A 109 3.69 -5.66 -1.61
CA PHE A 109 2.83 -6.68 -1.03
C PHE A 109 1.79 -7.20 -2.02
N PHE A 110 1.22 -6.33 -2.87
CA PHE A 110 0.27 -6.73 -3.91
C PHE A 110 0.84 -7.84 -4.80
N LYS A 111 2.12 -7.77 -5.19
CA LYS A 111 2.77 -8.82 -5.99
C LYS A 111 2.55 -10.20 -5.34
N TYR A 112 2.83 -10.33 -4.05
CA TYR A 112 2.73 -11.59 -3.32
C TYR A 112 1.28 -12.00 -3.04
N GLU A 113 0.42 -11.04 -2.69
CA GLU A 113 -1.02 -11.27 -2.50
C GLU A 113 -1.67 -11.80 -3.79
N TYR A 114 -1.36 -11.17 -4.93
CA TYR A 114 -1.83 -11.61 -6.24
C TYR A 114 -1.34 -13.03 -6.58
N HIS A 115 -0.03 -13.28 -6.44
CA HIS A 115 0.52 -14.61 -6.72
C HIS A 115 -0.01 -15.68 -5.77
N ALA A 116 -0.34 -15.35 -4.52
CA ALA A 116 -0.99 -16.27 -3.61
C ALA A 116 -2.38 -16.66 -4.11
N MET A 117 -3.20 -15.69 -4.53
CA MET A 117 -4.54 -15.97 -5.07
C MET A 117 -4.46 -16.80 -6.36
N MET A 118 -3.55 -16.45 -7.28
CA MET A 118 -3.34 -17.22 -8.51
C MET A 118 -2.85 -18.63 -8.22
N ARG A 119 -1.88 -18.80 -7.31
CA ARG A 119 -1.38 -20.11 -6.88
C ARG A 119 -2.50 -20.98 -6.30
N LEU A 120 -3.41 -20.41 -5.51
CA LEU A 120 -4.57 -21.16 -5.01
C LEU A 120 -5.48 -21.64 -6.14
N ILE A 121 -5.73 -20.79 -7.14
CA ILE A 121 -6.53 -21.16 -8.30
C ILE A 121 -5.85 -22.29 -9.09
N ASP A 122 -4.57 -22.11 -9.42
CA ASP A 122 -3.81 -23.03 -10.28
C ASP A 122 -3.58 -24.40 -9.63
N THR A 123 -3.58 -24.46 -8.29
CA THR A 123 -3.40 -25.70 -7.52
C THR A 123 -4.71 -26.38 -7.11
N GLY A 124 -5.86 -25.92 -7.60
CA GLY A 124 -7.18 -26.51 -7.29
C GLY A 124 -7.77 -26.08 -5.94
N ASN A 125 -7.16 -25.10 -5.27
CA ASN A 125 -7.58 -24.54 -3.98
C ASN A 125 -8.41 -23.25 -4.12
N ALA A 126 -9.05 -23.04 -5.28
CA ALA A 126 -9.86 -21.85 -5.56
C ALA A 126 -10.98 -21.60 -4.53
N HIS A 127 -11.46 -22.66 -3.86
CA HIS A 127 -12.45 -22.58 -2.78
C HIS A 127 -11.99 -21.81 -1.54
N LEU A 128 -10.68 -21.60 -1.36
CA LEU A 128 -10.10 -20.82 -0.26
C LEU A 128 -10.02 -19.31 -0.57
N VAL A 129 -10.08 -18.91 -1.85
CA VAL A 129 -9.99 -17.50 -2.26
C VAL A 129 -11.07 -16.63 -1.59
N PRO A 130 -12.35 -17.06 -1.49
CA PRO A 130 -13.38 -16.28 -0.81
C PRO A 130 -13.09 -15.99 0.67
N CYS A 131 -12.27 -16.81 1.36
CA CYS A 131 -11.90 -16.56 2.75
C CYS A 131 -11.11 -15.25 2.93
N PHE A 132 -10.45 -14.76 1.86
CA PHE A 132 -9.68 -13.53 1.88
C PHE A 132 -10.51 -12.27 1.60
N ALA A 133 -11.83 -12.39 1.36
CA ALA A 133 -12.69 -11.26 1.02
C ALA A 133 -12.70 -10.13 2.07
N ASN A 134 -12.48 -10.48 3.35
CA ASN A 134 -12.38 -9.53 4.46
C ASN A 134 -10.95 -9.46 5.03
N THR A 135 -9.96 -9.78 4.21
CA THR A 135 -8.54 -9.57 4.51
C THR A 135 -8.11 -8.25 3.91
N VAL A 136 -7.78 -7.29 4.76
CA VAL A 136 -7.41 -5.93 4.38
C VAL A 136 -6.03 -5.62 4.94
N ARG A 137 -5.23 -4.91 4.15
CA ARG A 137 -3.92 -4.43 4.55
C ARG A 137 -3.88 -2.91 4.48
N TYR A 138 -3.27 -2.31 5.48
CA TYR A 138 -2.90 -0.90 5.48
C TYR A 138 -1.38 -0.81 5.63
N ILE A 139 -0.67 -0.58 4.53
CA ILE A 139 0.80 -0.57 4.49
C ILE A 139 1.37 -1.87 5.08
N ASP A 140 1.84 -1.84 6.34
CA ASP A 140 2.45 -2.93 7.10
C ASP A 140 1.48 -3.64 8.08
N ASP A 141 0.29 -3.07 8.30
CA ASP A 141 -0.74 -3.65 9.17
C ASP A 141 -1.71 -4.54 8.38
N LEU A 142 -1.82 -5.82 8.77
CA LEU A 142 -2.75 -6.79 8.18
C LEU A 142 -3.90 -7.09 9.15
N SER A 143 -5.13 -7.01 8.66
CA SER A 143 -6.33 -7.44 9.39
C SER A 143 -7.10 -8.45 8.57
N SER A 144 -7.50 -9.56 9.19
CA SER A 144 -8.28 -10.60 8.54
C SER A 144 -9.45 -11.01 9.43
N ILE A 145 -10.64 -10.55 9.06
CA ILE A 145 -11.86 -10.78 9.85
C ILE A 145 -12.61 -11.98 9.27
N ASN A 146 -13.08 -12.89 10.13
CA ASN A 146 -13.79 -14.12 9.75
C ASN A 146 -13.01 -15.05 8.80
N ASN A 147 -11.69 -15.00 8.86
CA ASN A 147 -10.81 -15.88 8.09
C ASN A 147 -10.07 -16.83 9.05
N THR A 148 -10.61 -18.02 9.25
CA THR A 148 -10.03 -19.01 10.17
C THR A 148 -8.74 -19.64 9.66
N ILE A 149 -8.48 -19.55 8.35
CA ILE A 149 -7.31 -20.16 7.70
C ILE A 149 -6.12 -19.20 7.57
N ILE A 150 -6.29 -17.90 7.85
CA ILE A 150 -5.23 -16.89 7.65
C ILE A 150 -3.92 -17.25 8.36
N ARG A 151 -3.99 -17.86 9.54
CA ARG A 151 -2.81 -18.27 10.31
C ARG A 151 -1.97 -19.30 9.57
N ASP A 152 -2.60 -20.19 8.82
CA ASP A 152 -1.89 -21.23 8.06
C ASP A 152 -1.08 -20.60 6.92
N PHE A 153 -1.60 -19.52 6.33
CA PHE A 153 -0.94 -18.76 5.27
C PHE A 153 0.23 -17.87 5.75
N MET A 154 0.39 -17.71 7.06
CA MET A 154 1.44 -16.90 7.69
C MET A 154 2.54 -17.73 8.34
N ARG A 155 2.47 -19.07 8.23
CA ARG A 155 3.50 -19.98 8.79
C ARG A 155 4.86 -19.73 8.14
N SER A 156 5.95 -20.02 8.85
CA SER A 156 7.29 -19.93 8.26
C SER A 156 7.48 -21.00 7.18
N ARG A 157 8.42 -20.80 6.27
CA ARG A 157 8.76 -21.78 5.22
C ARG A 157 9.25 -23.10 5.82
N GLN A 158 9.89 -23.06 6.99
CA GLN A 158 10.40 -24.25 7.68
C GLN A 158 9.29 -25.14 8.22
N ASP A 159 8.11 -24.55 8.49
CA ASP A 159 6.94 -25.26 9.02
C ASP A 159 5.99 -25.77 7.91
N ARG A 160 6.39 -25.61 6.64
CA ARG A 160 5.58 -25.93 5.45
C ARG A 160 6.19 -27.06 4.64
N GLU A 161 5.34 -27.84 3.99
CA GLU A 161 5.79 -28.80 2.97
C GLU A 161 6.29 -28.03 1.73
N ASN A 162 7.25 -28.59 0.99
CA ASN A 162 7.84 -27.91 -0.17
C ASN A 162 6.82 -27.52 -1.25
N ASP A 163 5.76 -28.33 -1.39
CA ASP A 163 4.71 -28.14 -2.39
C ASP A 163 3.45 -27.47 -1.81
N ASP A 164 3.51 -26.96 -0.57
CA ASP A 164 2.38 -26.30 0.09
C ASP A 164 2.01 -24.99 -0.63
N PRO A 165 0.80 -24.87 -1.21
CA PRO A 165 0.37 -23.63 -1.86
C PRO A 165 -0.09 -22.55 -0.88
N CYS A 166 -0.31 -22.89 0.39
CA CYS A 166 -0.93 -22.06 1.42
C CYS A 166 0.06 -21.11 2.10
N TRP A 167 0.54 -20.13 1.34
CA TRP A 167 1.34 -19.02 1.87
C TRP A 167 1.10 -17.74 1.09
N ILE A 168 1.46 -16.59 1.67
CA ILE A 168 1.37 -15.29 0.97
C ILE A 168 2.75 -14.69 0.81
N TYR A 169 3.44 -14.43 1.93
CA TYR A 169 4.69 -13.69 1.92
C TYR A 169 5.91 -14.60 2.10
N PRO A 170 7.01 -14.31 1.39
CA PRO A 170 8.31 -14.94 1.65
C PRO A 170 8.88 -14.47 3.00
N ASP A 171 9.21 -15.42 3.88
CA ASP A 171 9.73 -15.14 5.22
C ASP A 171 11.18 -14.62 5.20
N GLU A 172 11.86 -14.76 4.07
CA GLU A 172 13.20 -14.21 3.83
C GLU A 172 13.19 -12.66 3.77
N PHE A 173 12.08 -12.07 3.33
CA PHE A 173 11.97 -10.61 3.11
C PHE A 173 11.00 -9.93 4.05
N ILE A 174 9.90 -10.61 4.38
CA ILE A 174 8.75 -10.10 5.12
C ILE A 174 8.57 -10.92 6.39
N LYS A 175 8.59 -10.24 7.54
CA LYS A 175 8.25 -10.83 8.83
C LYS A 175 6.85 -10.39 9.22
N ILE A 176 5.98 -11.35 9.53
CA ILE A 176 4.65 -11.09 10.08
C ILE A 176 4.72 -11.33 11.59
N GLU A 177 4.27 -10.35 12.37
CA GLU A 177 4.21 -10.41 13.82
C GLU A 177 2.76 -10.19 14.29
N GLU A 178 2.26 -11.09 15.13
CA GLU A 178 0.95 -10.94 15.75
C GLU A 178 1.05 -9.96 16.92
N ASN A 179 0.73 -8.70 16.66
CA ASN A 179 0.82 -7.60 17.63
C ASN A 179 -0.51 -7.29 18.33
N THR A 180 -1.58 -8.02 17.99
CA THR A 180 -2.91 -7.82 18.54
C THR A 180 -3.26 -8.97 19.48
N GLU A 181 -3.38 -8.66 20.77
CA GLU A 181 -3.98 -9.58 21.73
C GLU A 181 -5.50 -9.54 21.62
N VAL A 182 -6.12 -10.72 21.46
CA VAL A 182 -7.56 -10.88 21.54
C VAL A 182 -7.94 -11.18 22.98
N VAL A 183 -8.65 -10.25 23.62
CA VAL A 183 -9.20 -10.45 24.96
C VAL A 183 -10.52 -11.19 24.82
N VAL A 184 -10.62 -12.35 25.45
CA VAL A 184 -11.86 -13.14 25.52
C VAL A 184 -12.41 -13.02 26.93
N ASP A 185 -13.50 -12.29 27.07
CA ASP A 185 -14.25 -12.21 28.32
C ASP A 185 -15.53 -13.06 28.19
N GLY A 186 -16.19 -13.41 29.29
CA GLY A 186 -17.41 -14.24 29.29
C GLY A 186 -18.59 -13.70 28.46
N TRP A 187 -18.43 -12.54 27.82
CA TRP A 187 -19.40 -11.84 26.97
C TRP A 187 -18.96 -11.74 25.50
N GLY A 188 -17.77 -12.21 25.13
CA GLY A 188 -17.29 -12.25 23.74
C GLY A 188 -15.81 -11.88 23.57
N CYS A 189 -15.42 -11.54 22.32
CA CYS A 189 -14.03 -11.29 21.95
C CYS A 189 -13.81 -9.80 21.64
N LYS A 190 -12.69 -9.25 22.10
CA LYS A 190 -12.29 -7.86 21.86
C LYS A 190 -10.86 -7.79 21.36
N ALA A 191 -10.63 -7.02 20.29
CA ALA A 191 -9.32 -6.82 19.69
C ALA A 191 -9.13 -5.39 19.23
N ASN A 192 -7.87 -4.94 19.14
CA ASN A 192 -7.53 -3.63 18.58
C ASN A 192 -6.84 -3.80 17.23
N PHE A 193 -7.18 -2.93 16.29
CA PHE A 193 -6.49 -2.77 15.02
C PHE A 193 -6.29 -1.28 14.76
N LEU A 194 -5.04 -0.83 14.67
CA LEU A 194 -4.67 0.58 14.55
C LEU A 194 -5.30 1.48 15.63
N SER A 195 -6.33 2.24 15.27
CA SER A 195 -7.07 3.14 16.16
C SER A 195 -8.51 2.66 16.40
N MET A 196 -8.83 1.45 15.98
CA MET A 196 -10.15 0.85 16.08
C MET A 196 -10.11 -0.32 17.06
N THR A 197 -11.07 -0.35 17.97
CA THR A 197 -11.38 -1.48 18.83
C THR A 197 -12.59 -2.19 18.25
N ILE A 198 -12.50 -3.49 18.05
CA ILE A 198 -13.59 -4.35 17.58
C ILE A 198 -13.98 -5.25 18.75
N SER A 199 -15.25 -5.23 19.13
CA SER A 199 -15.81 -6.08 20.17
C SER A 199 -16.98 -6.90 19.61
N ILE A 200 -16.91 -8.22 19.74
CA ILE A 200 -18.02 -9.13 19.47
C ILE A 200 -18.81 -9.26 20.76
N THR A 201 -20.07 -8.83 20.77
CA THR A 201 -20.91 -8.75 21.98
C THR A 201 -21.87 -9.93 22.13
N SER A 202 -22.10 -10.69 21.05
CA SER A 202 -22.86 -11.94 21.07
C SER A 202 -22.43 -12.84 19.91
N PRO A 203 -21.75 -13.97 20.18
CA PRO A 203 -21.36 -14.91 19.14
C PRO A 203 -22.57 -15.64 18.52
N ILE A 204 -23.70 -15.71 19.22
CA ILE A 204 -24.92 -16.41 18.76
C ILE A 204 -25.70 -15.55 17.75
N THR A 205 -25.78 -14.23 17.98
CA THR A 205 -26.52 -13.31 17.10
C THR A 205 -25.62 -12.59 16.09
N GLY A 206 -24.30 -12.83 16.14
CA GLY A 206 -23.33 -12.20 15.24
C GLY A 206 -23.18 -10.69 15.46
N SER A 207 -23.56 -10.18 16.63
CA SER A 207 -23.55 -8.75 16.93
C SER A 207 -22.14 -8.30 17.31
N TYR A 208 -21.65 -7.24 16.66
CA TYR A 208 -20.36 -6.61 16.95
C TYR A 208 -20.52 -5.10 17.11
N THR A 209 -19.56 -4.50 17.81
CA THR A 209 -19.46 -3.06 18.01
C THR A 209 -18.04 -2.64 17.66
N THR A 210 -17.90 -1.57 16.87
CA THR A 210 -16.62 -0.93 16.60
C THR A 210 -16.55 0.39 17.35
N TYR A 211 -15.41 0.65 17.98
CA TYR A 211 -15.11 1.91 18.64
C TYR A 211 -13.82 2.46 18.06
N ARG A 212 -13.85 3.69 17.54
CA ARG A 212 -12.64 4.35 17.05
C ARG A 212 -12.06 5.23 18.14
N HIS A 213 -10.90 4.86 18.64
CA HIS A 213 -10.14 5.66 19.58
C HIS A 213 -9.57 6.90 18.88
N ASP A 214 -10.10 8.06 19.24
CA ASP A 214 -9.49 9.32 18.84
C ASP A 214 -8.25 9.59 19.70
N LYS A 215 -7.07 9.30 19.15
CA LYS A 215 -5.76 9.56 19.82
C LYS A 215 -5.54 11.04 20.18
N ARG A 216 -6.41 11.95 19.73
CA ARG A 216 -6.39 13.37 20.10
C ARG A 216 -7.06 13.62 21.45
N LEU A 217 -8.00 12.78 21.86
CA LEU A 217 -8.65 12.88 23.16
C LEU A 217 -7.63 12.54 24.25
N GLY A 218 -7.47 13.45 25.21
CA GLY A 218 -6.50 13.30 26.31
C GLY A 218 -5.12 13.92 26.06
N LEU A 219 -4.86 14.49 24.88
CA LEU A 219 -3.70 15.36 24.71
C LEU A 219 -3.99 16.66 25.48
N GLY A 220 -3.22 16.93 26.53
CA GLY A 220 -3.27 18.18 27.32
C GLY A 220 -2.83 19.44 26.53
N PHE A 221 -2.75 19.33 25.21
CA PHE A 221 -2.42 20.37 24.27
C PHE A 221 -3.21 20.13 22.99
N VAL A 222 -3.49 21.19 22.23
CA VAL A 222 -4.09 21.05 20.90
C VAL A 222 -3.04 20.42 19.99
N PRO A 223 -3.19 19.16 19.53
CA PRO A 223 -2.24 18.57 18.60
C PRO A 223 -2.15 19.47 17.37
N CYS A 224 -0.91 19.87 17.04
CA CYS A 224 -0.67 20.67 15.86
C CYS A 224 -1.07 19.83 14.65
N ARG A 225 -2.27 20.09 14.10
CA ARG A 225 -2.90 19.26 13.06
C ARG A 225 -2.01 19.11 11.83
N PHE A 226 -1.09 20.06 11.62
CA PHE A 226 -0.04 20.03 10.60
C PHE A 226 1.20 20.78 11.08
N MET A 227 2.39 20.31 10.70
CA MET A 227 3.61 21.10 10.88
C MET A 227 3.46 22.45 10.20
N ARG A 228 3.71 23.55 10.92
CA ARG A 228 3.61 24.92 10.38
C ARG A 228 4.48 25.02 9.12
N TYR A 229 3.96 25.63 8.06
CA TYR A 229 4.72 25.88 6.82
C TYR A 229 5.98 26.73 7.05
N ARG A 230 6.02 27.48 8.17
CA ARG A 230 7.17 28.27 8.65
C ARG A 230 8.13 27.48 9.56
N SER A 231 7.95 26.17 9.71
CA SER A 231 8.97 25.33 10.30
C SER A 231 10.24 25.41 9.45
N ASN A 232 11.42 25.33 10.07
CA ASN A 232 12.70 25.62 9.44
C ASN A 232 13.11 24.50 8.45
N ARG A 233 12.38 24.39 7.34
CA ARG A 233 12.54 23.38 6.28
C ARG A 233 12.47 24.03 4.91
N SER A 234 13.04 23.35 3.91
CA SER A 234 13.06 23.87 2.54
C SER A 234 11.65 23.89 1.93
N ALA A 235 11.36 24.93 1.12
CA ALA A 235 10.04 25.11 0.50
C ALA A 235 9.57 23.89 -0.31
N LYS A 236 10.50 23.14 -0.91
CA LYS A 236 10.23 21.90 -1.68
C LYS A 236 9.66 20.76 -0.81
N GLN A 237 10.10 20.62 0.44
CA GLN A 237 9.55 19.63 1.39
C GLN A 237 8.20 20.06 1.95
N SER A 238 7.97 21.36 2.11
CA SER A 238 6.66 21.90 2.51
C SER A 238 5.58 21.67 1.45
N LEU A 239 5.95 21.70 0.17
CA LEU A 239 5.07 21.38 -0.96
C LEU A 239 4.64 19.91 -0.98
N GLN A 240 5.53 18.97 -0.63
CA GLN A 240 5.19 17.55 -0.52
C GLN A 240 4.14 17.28 0.56
N ILE A 241 4.18 18.02 1.67
CA ILE A 241 3.18 17.91 2.74
C ILE A 241 1.80 18.37 2.28
N ILE A 242 1.75 19.44 1.47
CA ILE A 242 0.50 19.96 0.91
C ILE A 242 -0.07 19.00 -0.15
N THR A 243 0.77 18.47 -1.04
CA THR A 243 0.31 17.50 -2.05
C THR A 243 -0.09 16.15 -1.46
N THR A 244 0.59 15.66 -0.42
CA THR A 244 0.16 14.47 0.33
C THR A 244 -1.17 14.68 1.07
N GLN A 245 -1.43 15.86 1.61
CA GLN A 245 -2.74 16.19 2.22
C GLN A 245 -3.86 16.21 1.18
N VAL A 246 -3.60 16.75 -0.01
CA VAL A 246 -4.55 16.73 -1.12
C VAL A 246 -4.79 15.30 -1.63
N ALA A 247 -3.75 14.47 -1.74
CA ALA A 247 -3.88 13.08 -2.14
C ALA A 247 -4.68 12.24 -1.12
N LEU A 248 -4.49 12.48 0.19
CA LEU A 248 -5.27 11.82 1.24
C LEU A 248 -6.75 12.25 1.26
N ILE A 249 -7.05 13.50 0.91
CA ILE A 249 -8.43 13.98 0.73
C ILE A 249 -9.07 13.32 -0.51
N MET A 250 -8.31 13.18 -1.60
CA MET A 250 -8.79 12.53 -2.83
C MET A 250 -9.00 11.00 -2.66
N LEU A 251 -8.15 10.33 -1.87
CA LEU A 251 -8.32 8.91 -1.49
C LEU A 251 -9.52 8.68 -0.56
N LEU A 252 -9.88 9.69 0.26
CA LEU A 252 -11.12 9.68 1.05
C LEU A 252 -12.37 9.79 0.15
N CYS A 253 -12.23 10.35 -1.05
CA CYS A 253 -13.31 10.50 -2.03
C CYS A 253 -13.41 9.33 -3.03
N SER A 254 -12.57 8.30 -2.91
CA SER A 254 -12.44 7.25 -3.95
C SER A 254 -13.10 5.91 -3.59
N GLU A 255 -14.26 5.90 -2.90
CA GLU A 255 -15.47 5.04 -3.13
C GLU A 255 -16.29 4.70 -1.85
N PRO A 256 -17.61 4.39 -1.90
CA PRO A 256 -18.68 4.66 -2.87
C PRO A 256 -19.95 5.17 -2.15
N LYS A 257 -19.84 6.11 -1.22
CA LYS A 257 -21.00 6.79 -0.60
C LYS A 257 -20.87 8.30 -0.70
N ASP A 258 -21.02 8.78 -1.93
CA ASP A 258 -21.60 10.11 -2.14
C ASP A 258 -23.13 10.06 -2.19
N VAL A 259 -23.81 8.95 -1.87
CA VAL A 259 -25.23 8.80 -2.27
C VAL A 259 -26.18 8.36 -1.16
N ALA A 260 -25.87 8.67 0.09
CA ALA A 260 -26.88 8.60 1.15
C ALA A 260 -26.82 9.83 2.07
N GLU A 261 -26.77 11.02 1.46
CA GLU A 261 -27.58 12.21 1.75
C GLU A 261 -27.18 13.37 0.83
#